data_AF-A0A396IKX4-F1
#
_entry.id   AF-A0A396IKX4-F1
#
_cell.length_a   1.000
_cell.length_b   1.000
_cell.length_c   1.000
_cell.angle_alpha   90.00
_cell.angle_beta   90.00
_cell.angle_gamma   90.00
#
_symmetry.space_group_name_H-M   'P 1'
#
loop_
_entity.id
_entity.type
_entity.pdbx_description
1 polymer ?
#
loop_
_entity_poly.entity_id
_entity_poly.type
_entity_poly.pdbx_seq_one_letter_code
_entity_poly.pdbx_strand_id
1 'polypeptide(L)'
;MGFEETFNSRGDVYVGIFKDGLPDGNGKYTWSDGSIYEGDFVDGKVAGKGRLLVQPSASKYEGDFSGNFRHGNGTLTLKDGTIYIGNWKKDTPDGRGIFTWAIGDVFIGSWSNGLVHGFGVFTSLDGDVYAGNWKTGKLDGRGNLNWANDDHFNGCLSNGLRHGFGVYTFVNGDVYIGNWKNDKMDGRGTMSWTNGDVFEGCWSNGLIHGSGVFKFANGDVDIGNFRSKLLYDNGTYTCSNETMYKGCICSNEKVIEKGLMIWSLQNPNGGCIYHNCSSGVIPLIRGGSSLGQAGAMVTPKFSIYIRLGIVLMLVFSWCSGNEVWFSYGGRVIDPTIPFFFIFLLYFFYFVKKKPLHRFEPAPPTLQSSKINHWTS
;
A
#
# COMPACT_ATOMS: atom_id res chain seq x y z
N MET A 1 -58.98 24.66 5.84
CA MET A 1 -57.84 23.98 5.21
C MET A 1 -58.35 22.62 4.76
N GLY A 2 -58.57 22.47 3.46
CA GLY A 2 -59.01 21.21 2.86
C GLY A 2 -57.80 20.34 2.54
N PHE A 3 -57.93 19.04 2.74
CA PHE A 3 -57.07 18.05 2.10
C PHE A 3 -57.58 17.89 0.68
N GLU A 4 -56.72 18.10 -0.31
CA GLU A 4 -57.10 18.01 -1.73
C GLU A 4 -56.16 17.04 -2.46
N GLU A 5 -56.73 16.27 -3.39
CA GLU A 5 -56.00 15.41 -4.31
C GLU A 5 -56.01 16.07 -5.69
N THR A 6 -54.84 16.23 -6.29
CA THR A 6 -54.67 16.92 -7.57
C THR A 6 -53.78 16.13 -8.50
N PHE A 7 -54.12 16.15 -9.79
CA PHE A 7 -53.36 15.56 -10.88
C PHE A 7 -52.79 16.68 -11.74
N ASN A 8 -51.49 16.68 -11.99
CA ASN A 8 -50.89 17.60 -12.94
C ASN A 8 -50.88 17.00 -14.37
N SER A 9 -50.59 17.84 -15.36
CA SER A 9 -50.51 17.43 -16.78
C SER A 9 -49.41 16.39 -17.08
N ARG A 10 -48.50 16.14 -16.14
CA ARG A 10 -47.41 15.16 -16.24
C ARG A 10 -47.78 13.81 -15.62
N GLY A 11 -48.97 13.69 -15.03
CA GLY A 11 -49.42 12.47 -14.35
C GLY A 11 -48.87 12.33 -12.91
N ASP A 12 -48.32 13.39 -12.34
CA ASP A 12 -47.94 13.40 -10.93
C ASP A 12 -49.18 13.71 -10.07
N VAL A 13 -49.19 13.16 -8.86
CA VAL A 13 -50.29 13.27 -7.90
C VAL A 13 -49.80 13.92 -6.62
N TYR A 14 -50.49 14.97 -6.16
CA TYR A 14 -50.28 15.53 -4.83
C TYR A 14 -51.53 15.39 -3.99
N VAL A 15 -51.34 14.93 -2.75
CA VAL A 15 -52.36 14.84 -1.71
C VAL A 15 -51.86 15.57 -0.48
N GLY A 16 -52.50 16.68 -0.12
CA GLY A 16 -52.07 17.45 1.04
C GLY A 16 -52.77 18.78 1.19
N ILE A 17 -52.17 19.64 2.01
CA ILE A 17 -52.65 21.00 2.26
C ILE A 17 -52.17 21.92 1.13
N PHE A 18 -53.03 22.87 0.77
CA PHE A 18 -52.71 23.97 -0.14
C PHE A 18 -52.82 25.31 0.59
N LYS A 19 -51.93 26.22 0.21
CA LYS A 19 -51.95 27.64 0.57
C LYS A 19 -51.64 28.46 -0.67
N ASP A 20 -52.50 29.43 -0.98
CA ASP A 20 -52.38 30.29 -2.16
C ASP A 20 -52.23 29.50 -3.49
N GLY A 21 -52.91 28.35 -3.58
CA GLY A 21 -52.86 27.46 -4.75
C GLY A 21 -51.59 26.61 -4.87
N LEU A 22 -50.71 26.65 -3.87
CA LEU A 22 -49.46 25.89 -3.84
C LEU A 22 -49.46 24.85 -2.71
N PRO A 23 -48.80 23.69 -2.89
CA PRO A 23 -48.53 22.75 -1.80
C PRO A 23 -47.88 23.45 -0.59
N ASP A 24 -48.45 23.26 0.60
CA ASP A 24 -47.95 23.86 1.84
C ASP A 24 -48.28 22.95 3.03
N GLY A 25 -47.47 22.96 4.08
CA GLY A 25 -47.66 22.06 5.23
C GLY A 25 -47.35 20.60 4.89
N ASN A 26 -48.00 19.65 5.56
CA ASN A 26 -47.73 18.23 5.33
C ASN A 26 -48.48 17.71 4.09
N GLY A 27 -47.80 16.92 3.26
CA GLY A 27 -48.38 16.33 2.08
C GLY A 27 -47.61 15.13 1.53
N LYS A 28 -48.22 14.49 0.54
CA LYS A 28 -47.65 13.38 -0.23
C LYS A 28 -47.63 13.74 -1.70
N TYR A 29 -46.47 13.63 -2.33
CA TYR A 29 -46.29 13.80 -3.77
C TYR A 29 -45.84 12.48 -4.39
N THR A 30 -46.56 12.01 -5.40
CA THR A 30 -46.25 10.81 -6.17
C THR A 30 -45.93 11.23 -7.60
N TRP A 31 -44.69 11.04 -8.02
CA TRP A 31 -44.27 11.31 -9.39
C TRP A 31 -44.78 10.22 -10.34
N SER A 32 -44.95 10.58 -11.60
CA SER A 32 -45.30 9.66 -12.71
C SER A 32 -44.31 8.51 -12.90
N ASP A 33 -43.05 8.65 -12.44
CA ASP A 33 -42.06 7.57 -12.44
C ASP A 33 -42.21 6.58 -11.27
N GLY A 34 -43.17 6.81 -10.37
CA GLY A 34 -43.44 5.99 -9.19
C GLY A 34 -42.64 6.41 -7.95
N SER A 35 -41.80 7.45 -8.02
CA SER A 35 -41.16 8.03 -6.85
C SER A 35 -42.22 8.64 -5.92
N ILE A 36 -41.95 8.66 -4.62
CA ILE A 36 -42.89 9.17 -3.61
C ILE A 36 -42.13 10.04 -2.61
N TYR A 37 -42.66 11.23 -2.34
CA TYR A 37 -42.26 12.08 -1.22
C TYR A 37 -43.41 12.24 -0.25
N GLU A 38 -43.13 12.12 1.04
CA GLU A 38 -44.06 12.37 2.13
C GLU A 38 -43.36 13.26 3.17
N GLY A 39 -43.87 14.47 3.40
CA GLY A 39 -43.24 15.41 4.32
C GLY A 39 -43.77 16.83 4.19
N ASP A 40 -42.97 17.77 4.70
CA ASP A 40 -43.35 19.19 4.71
C ASP A 40 -43.15 19.85 3.33
N PHE A 41 -44.02 20.80 3.04
CA PHE A 41 -43.99 21.70 1.90
C PHE A 41 -44.09 23.14 2.39
N VAL A 42 -43.38 24.04 1.71
CA VAL A 42 -43.45 25.49 1.92
C VAL A 42 -43.44 26.17 0.56
N ASP A 43 -44.47 26.96 0.26
CA ASP A 43 -44.63 27.69 -1.00
C ASP A 43 -44.41 26.81 -2.25
N GLY A 44 -45.03 25.62 -2.25
CA GLY A 44 -44.95 24.65 -3.35
C GLY A 44 -43.63 23.88 -3.45
N LYS A 45 -42.72 24.05 -2.49
CA LYS A 45 -41.42 23.36 -2.46
C LYS A 45 -41.34 22.37 -1.31
N VAL A 46 -40.69 21.25 -1.58
CA VAL A 46 -40.27 20.28 -0.55
C VAL A 46 -39.30 20.96 0.42
N ALA A 47 -39.63 20.92 1.70
CA ALA A 47 -38.91 21.59 2.78
C ALA A 47 -39.08 20.81 4.10
N GLY A 48 -38.44 21.26 5.18
CA GLY A 48 -38.65 20.69 6.51
C GLY A 48 -38.22 19.22 6.60
N LYS A 49 -39.01 18.38 7.27
CA LYS A 49 -38.75 16.94 7.40
C LYS A 49 -39.56 16.17 6.36
N GLY A 50 -38.95 15.13 5.81
CA GLY A 50 -39.68 14.24 4.90
C GLY A 50 -38.98 12.91 4.63
N ARG A 51 -39.70 12.07 3.89
CA ARG A 51 -39.26 10.78 3.37
C ARG A 51 -39.43 10.76 1.87
N LEU A 52 -38.39 10.36 1.15
CA LEU A 52 -38.35 10.23 -0.30
C LEU A 52 -38.01 8.79 -0.66
N LEU A 53 -38.86 8.14 -1.45
CA LEU A 53 -38.57 6.88 -2.14
C LEU A 53 -38.40 7.19 -3.62
N VAL A 54 -37.24 6.86 -4.18
CA VAL A 54 -36.95 7.09 -5.60
C VAL A 54 -37.12 5.78 -6.38
N GLN A 55 -37.82 5.82 -7.50
CA GLN A 55 -37.96 4.71 -8.43
C GLN A 55 -37.19 5.01 -9.73
N PRO A 56 -36.64 4.00 -10.43
CA PRO A 56 -36.67 2.56 -10.10
C PRO A 56 -35.50 2.13 -9.17
N SER A 57 -34.66 3.07 -8.71
CA SER A 57 -33.48 2.76 -7.89
C SER A 57 -33.84 2.12 -6.54
N ALA A 58 -35.07 2.33 -6.06
CA ALA A 58 -35.56 1.98 -4.73
C ALA A 58 -34.72 2.59 -3.60
N SER A 59 -34.01 3.69 -3.87
CA SER A 59 -33.28 4.42 -2.83
C SER A 59 -34.23 5.22 -1.96
N LYS A 60 -33.99 5.21 -0.65
CA LYS A 60 -34.82 5.89 0.36
C LYS A 60 -34.01 6.98 1.04
N TYR A 61 -34.56 8.16 1.17
CA TYR A 61 -34.01 9.24 2.00
C TYR A 61 -35.01 9.63 3.07
N GLU A 62 -34.55 9.81 4.30
CA GLU A 62 -35.31 10.38 5.40
C GLU A 62 -34.48 11.45 6.08
N GLY A 63 -34.99 12.68 6.14
CA GLY A 63 -34.21 13.77 6.70
C GLY A 63 -34.78 15.14 6.40
N ASP A 64 -33.89 16.12 6.53
CA ASP A 64 -34.14 17.52 6.25
C ASP A 64 -34.15 17.79 4.73
N PHE A 65 -35.03 18.70 4.32
CA PHE A 65 -35.15 19.22 2.98
C PHE A 65 -35.18 20.75 3.00
N SER A 66 -34.63 21.36 1.96
CA SER A 66 -34.71 22.81 1.76
C SER A 66 -34.74 23.14 0.28
N GLY A 67 -35.82 23.82 -0.15
CA GLY A 67 -35.95 24.33 -1.51
C GLY A 67 -35.84 23.24 -2.57
N ASN A 68 -36.51 22.11 -2.36
CA ASN A 68 -36.46 20.91 -3.22
C ASN A 68 -35.13 20.15 -3.21
N PHE A 69 -34.24 20.38 -2.25
CA PHE A 69 -33.02 19.57 -2.14
C PHE A 69 -32.95 18.89 -0.78
N ARG A 70 -32.32 17.71 -0.74
CA ARG A 70 -31.82 17.17 0.53
C ARG A 70 -30.83 18.16 1.12
N HIS A 71 -31.04 18.50 2.38
CA HIS A 71 -30.26 19.51 3.10
C HIS A 71 -30.20 19.10 4.57
N GLY A 72 -29.37 19.74 5.41
CA GLY A 72 -29.41 19.51 6.85
C GLY A 72 -28.94 18.12 7.24
N ASN A 73 -29.67 17.41 8.09
CA ASN A 73 -29.34 16.04 8.49
C ASN A 73 -30.28 15.03 7.83
N GLY A 74 -29.73 13.91 7.36
CA GLY A 74 -30.54 12.87 6.76
C GLY A 74 -29.84 11.55 6.60
N THR A 75 -30.66 10.51 6.43
CA THR A 75 -30.25 9.14 6.16
C THR A 75 -30.65 8.77 4.73
N LEU A 76 -29.70 8.30 3.95
CA LEU A 76 -29.93 7.67 2.65
C LEU A 76 -29.68 6.18 2.78
N THR A 77 -30.61 5.36 2.33
CA THR A 77 -30.47 3.91 2.20
C THR A 77 -30.63 3.53 0.73
N LEU A 78 -29.64 2.84 0.19
CA LEU A 78 -29.65 2.32 -1.17
C LEU A 78 -30.21 0.89 -1.21
N LYS A 79 -30.59 0.44 -2.41
CA LYS A 79 -31.18 -0.88 -2.62
C LYS A 79 -30.26 -2.04 -2.23
N ASP A 80 -28.96 -1.86 -2.36
CA ASP A 80 -27.94 -2.85 -1.98
C ASP A 80 -27.75 -2.95 -0.46
N GLY A 81 -28.33 -2.03 0.33
CA GLY A 81 -28.14 -1.94 1.78
C GLY A 81 -27.04 -0.94 2.19
N THR A 82 -26.40 -0.25 1.25
CA THR A 82 -25.48 0.85 1.56
C THR A 82 -26.24 2.01 2.21
N ILE A 83 -25.69 2.55 3.29
CA ILE A 83 -26.31 3.60 4.11
C ILE A 83 -25.37 4.79 4.27
N TYR A 84 -25.90 6.00 4.09
CA TYR A 84 -25.25 7.23 4.54
C TYR A 84 -26.11 7.91 5.59
N ILE A 85 -25.51 8.30 6.72
CA ILE A 85 -26.14 9.10 7.78
C ILE A 85 -25.26 10.31 8.02
N GLY A 86 -25.76 11.52 7.77
CA GLY A 86 -24.94 12.70 7.98
C GLY A 86 -25.52 13.99 7.46
N ASN A 87 -24.62 14.95 7.26
CA ASN A 87 -24.94 16.28 6.79
C ASN A 87 -25.08 16.32 5.26
N TRP A 88 -26.08 17.07 4.79
CA TRP A 88 -26.42 17.25 3.39
C TRP A 88 -26.48 18.72 3.04
N LYS A 89 -26.03 19.03 1.83
CA LYS A 89 -26.15 20.36 1.22
C LYS A 89 -26.46 20.19 -0.26
N LYS A 90 -27.67 20.62 -0.65
CA LYS A 90 -28.13 20.62 -2.04
C LYS A 90 -27.90 19.27 -2.73
N ASP A 91 -28.49 18.22 -2.16
CA ASP A 91 -28.38 16.83 -2.62
C ASP A 91 -27.01 16.16 -2.56
N THR A 92 -26.01 16.82 -1.97
CA THR A 92 -24.67 16.25 -1.78
C THR A 92 -24.33 16.09 -0.29
N PRO A 93 -23.69 14.98 0.11
CA PRO A 93 -23.04 14.88 1.41
C PRO A 93 -22.05 16.03 1.64
N ASP A 94 -22.22 16.80 2.71
CA ASP A 94 -21.39 17.98 3.01
C ASP A 94 -21.41 18.26 4.52
N GLY A 95 -20.26 18.15 5.19
CA GLY A 95 -20.16 18.17 6.65
C GLY A 95 -19.74 16.81 7.21
N ARG A 96 -20.25 16.41 8.38
CA ARG A 96 -19.90 15.12 9.00
C ARG A 96 -20.91 14.04 8.62
N GLY A 97 -20.43 12.81 8.44
CA GLY A 97 -21.30 11.68 8.15
C GLY A 97 -20.63 10.33 8.33
N ILE A 98 -21.48 9.32 8.46
CA ILE A 98 -21.16 7.90 8.50
C ILE A 98 -21.64 7.29 7.19
N PHE A 99 -20.77 6.56 6.50
CA PHE A 99 -21.10 5.81 5.30
C PHE A 99 -20.78 4.34 5.55
N THR A 100 -21.78 3.49 5.46
CA THR A 100 -21.68 2.04 5.62
C THR A 100 -21.97 1.41 4.28
N TRP A 101 -20.97 0.77 3.68
CA TRP A 101 -21.18 0.01 2.44
C TRP A 101 -21.96 -1.26 2.74
N ALA A 102 -22.73 -1.75 1.77
CA ALA A 102 -23.43 -3.05 1.86
C ALA A 102 -22.50 -4.22 2.21
N ILE A 103 -21.23 -4.14 1.78
CA ILE A 103 -20.19 -5.14 2.10
C ILE A 103 -19.72 -5.10 3.56
N GLY A 104 -20.09 -4.08 4.35
CA GLY A 104 -19.71 -3.95 5.75
C GLY A 104 -18.53 -3.01 6.04
N ASP A 105 -17.87 -2.47 5.01
CA ASP A 105 -16.93 -1.36 5.18
C ASP A 105 -17.66 -0.16 5.81
N VAL A 106 -16.96 0.63 6.61
CA VAL A 106 -17.50 1.81 7.30
C VAL A 106 -16.54 2.98 7.19
N PHE A 107 -17.05 4.16 6.86
CA PHE A 107 -16.34 5.42 6.91
C PHE A 107 -17.06 6.37 7.86
N ILE A 108 -16.31 7.01 8.76
CA ILE A 108 -16.80 8.03 9.69
C ILE A 108 -15.91 9.25 9.53
N GLY A 109 -16.44 10.35 9.02
CA GLY A 109 -15.61 11.53 8.82
C GLY A 109 -16.30 12.68 8.13
N SER A 110 -15.45 13.53 7.55
CA SER A 110 -15.87 14.77 6.91
C SER A 110 -16.04 14.58 5.40
N TRP A 111 -16.99 15.35 4.86
CA TRP A 111 -17.46 15.32 3.49
C TRP A 111 -17.52 16.74 2.94
N SER A 112 -17.23 16.91 1.66
CA SER A 112 -17.39 18.18 0.96
C SER A 112 -17.77 17.92 -0.49
N ASN A 113 -18.87 18.51 -0.95
CA ASN A 113 -19.41 18.32 -2.30
C ASN A 113 -19.56 16.83 -2.68
N GLY A 114 -20.06 16.03 -1.76
CA GLY A 114 -20.28 14.60 -1.93
C GLY A 114 -19.04 13.73 -1.78
N LEU A 115 -17.83 14.28 -1.74
CA LEU A 115 -16.60 13.51 -1.60
C LEU A 115 -16.10 13.52 -0.16
N VAL A 116 -15.45 12.42 0.24
CA VAL A 116 -14.70 12.38 1.51
C VAL A 116 -13.58 13.43 1.49
N HIS A 117 -13.51 14.26 2.53
CA HIS A 117 -12.57 15.37 2.62
C HIS A 117 -12.29 15.73 4.08
N GLY A 118 -11.06 16.14 4.42
CA GLY A 118 -10.67 16.47 5.79
C GLY A 118 -10.37 15.22 6.60
N PHE A 119 -10.63 15.24 7.91
CA PHE A 119 -10.33 14.09 8.76
C PHE A 119 -11.44 13.02 8.70
N GLY A 120 -11.04 11.75 8.69
CA GLY A 120 -11.96 10.61 8.75
C GLY A 120 -11.28 9.28 9.08
N VAL A 121 -12.10 8.36 9.56
CA VAL A 121 -11.73 6.99 9.89
C VAL A 121 -12.45 6.04 8.95
N PHE A 122 -11.70 5.20 8.24
CA PHE A 122 -12.22 4.11 7.44
C PHE A 122 -11.88 2.78 8.12
N THR A 123 -12.85 1.88 8.22
CA THR A 123 -12.70 0.51 8.72
C THR A 123 -13.22 -0.43 7.65
N SER A 124 -12.38 -1.32 7.14
CA SER A 124 -12.83 -2.36 6.22
C SER A 124 -13.48 -3.52 6.96
N LEU A 125 -14.31 -4.29 6.28
CA LEU A 125 -14.87 -5.55 6.76
C LEU A 125 -13.77 -6.50 7.24
N ASP A 126 -12.62 -6.50 6.56
CA ASP A 126 -11.48 -7.37 6.88
C ASP A 126 -10.73 -6.94 8.15
N GLY A 127 -11.06 -5.76 8.71
CA GLY A 127 -10.41 -5.21 9.91
C GLY A 127 -9.25 -4.24 9.63
N ASP A 128 -8.99 -3.88 8.38
CA ASP A 128 -8.02 -2.81 8.05
C ASP A 128 -8.61 -1.45 8.47
N VAL A 129 -7.86 -0.65 9.21
CA VAL A 129 -8.29 0.67 9.71
C VAL A 129 -7.36 1.76 9.19
N TYR A 130 -7.93 2.80 8.60
CA TYR A 130 -7.25 4.06 8.33
C TYR A 130 -7.86 5.16 9.20
N ALA A 131 -7.02 5.96 9.86
CA ALA A 131 -7.42 7.18 10.54
C ALA A 131 -6.51 8.34 10.11
N GLY A 132 -7.04 9.33 9.40
CA GLY A 132 -6.19 10.42 8.90
C GLY A 132 -6.90 11.41 7.99
N ASN A 133 -6.08 12.15 7.25
CA ASN A 133 -6.53 13.20 6.35
C ASN A 133 -6.89 12.66 4.96
N TRP A 134 -7.95 13.23 4.41
CA TRP A 134 -8.50 12.91 3.11
C TRP A 134 -8.60 14.17 2.27
N LYS A 135 -8.36 14.02 0.97
CA LYS A 135 -8.56 15.08 -0.01
C LYS A 135 -9.23 14.47 -1.23
N THR A 136 -10.43 14.97 -1.55
CA THR A 136 -11.19 14.59 -2.75
C THR A 136 -11.30 13.06 -2.93
N GLY A 137 -11.68 12.35 -1.87
CA GLY A 137 -11.87 10.91 -1.89
C GLY A 137 -10.59 10.06 -1.76
N LYS A 138 -9.41 10.67 -1.60
CA LYS A 138 -8.12 9.95 -1.47
C LYS A 138 -7.45 10.24 -0.13
N LEU A 139 -6.68 9.27 0.37
CA LEU A 139 -5.80 9.47 1.52
C LEU A 139 -4.73 10.51 1.14
N ASP A 140 -4.65 11.61 1.88
CA ASP A 140 -3.74 12.71 1.57
C ASP A 140 -3.41 13.52 2.84
N GLY A 141 -2.13 13.68 3.14
CA GLY A 141 -1.65 14.25 4.40
C GLY A 141 -1.28 13.18 5.42
N ARG A 142 -1.26 13.54 6.71
CA ARG A 142 -0.86 12.62 7.79
C ARG A 142 -1.97 11.63 8.12
N GLY A 143 -1.63 10.36 8.34
CA GLY A 143 -2.57 9.33 8.77
C GLY A 143 -1.90 8.13 9.43
N ASN A 144 -2.74 7.30 10.05
CA ASN A 144 -2.39 6.02 10.64
C ASN A 144 -3.14 4.90 9.89
N LEU A 145 -2.41 3.90 9.41
CA LEU A 145 -2.92 2.67 8.79
C LEU A 145 -2.60 1.51 9.72
N ASN A 146 -3.62 0.83 10.22
CA ASN A 146 -3.49 -0.44 10.92
C ASN A 146 -4.08 -1.51 10.00
N TRP A 147 -3.29 -2.48 9.59
CA TRP A 147 -3.80 -3.58 8.78
C TRP A 147 -4.24 -4.73 9.69
N ALA A 148 -5.17 -5.55 9.21
CA ALA A 148 -5.67 -6.71 9.94
C ALA A 148 -4.61 -7.82 10.15
N ASN A 149 -3.45 -7.71 9.48
CA ASN A 149 -2.30 -8.58 9.71
C ASN A 149 -1.35 -8.04 10.78
N ASP A 150 -1.75 -7.00 11.54
CA ASP A 150 -0.93 -6.32 12.55
C ASP A 150 0.30 -5.55 12.00
N ASP A 151 0.34 -5.29 10.69
CA ASP A 151 1.21 -4.22 10.18
C ASP A 151 0.63 -2.86 10.61
N HIS A 152 1.50 -1.88 10.85
CA HIS A 152 1.11 -0.53 11.21
C HIS A 152 1.96 0.52 10.50
N PHE A 153 1.33 1.58 9.98
CA PHE A 153 2.03 2.71 9.38
C PHE A 153 1.51 4.03 9.94
N ASN A 154 2.42 4.88 10.42
CA ASN A 154 2.12 6.24 10.82
C ASN A 154 2.99 7.20 10.02
N GLY A 155 2.39 7.99 9.15
CA GLY A 155 3.17 8.88 8.30
C GLY A 155 2.34 9.70 7.32
N CYS A 156 3.05 10.30 6.38
CA CYS A 156 2.46 11.08 5.31
C CYS A 156 2.01 10.20 4.14
N LEU A 157 0.88 10.58 3.54
CA LEU A 157 0.31 9.99 2.34
C LEU A 157 0.06 11.07 1.30
N SER A 158 0.11 10.69 0.03
CA SER A 158 -0.33 11.52 -1.09
C SER A 158 -1.00 10.65 -2.13
N ASN A 159 -2.20 11.05 -2.59
CA ASN A 159 -2.98 10.32 -3.59
C ASN A 159 -3.16 8.82 -3.27
N GLY A 160 -3.39 8.48 -2.00
CA GLY A 160 -3.59 7.09 -1.57
C GLY A 160 -2.31 6.29 -1.34
N LEU A 161 -1.12 6.85 -1.59
CA LEU A 161 0.17 6.16 -1.44
C LEU A 161 0.99 6.76 -0.30
N ARG A 162 1.78 5.95 0.40
CA ARG A 162 2.78 6.44 1.37
C ARG A 162 3.77 7.34 0.64
N HIS A 163 3.95 8.55 1.17
CA HIS A 163 4.79 9.58 0.58
C HIS A 163 5.31 10.53 1.65
N GLY A 164 6.59 10.92 1.59
CA GLY A 164 7.23 11.73 2.63
C GLY A 164 7.63 10.88 3.85
N PHE A 165 7.74 11.48 5.03
CA PHE A 165 8.21 10.77 6.21
C PHE A 165 7.13 9.87 6.83
N GLY A 166 7.53 8.68 7.31
CA GLY A 166 6.65 7.76 8.03
C GLY A 166 7.38 6.61 8.70
N VAL A 167 6.69 6.01 9.67
CA VAL A 167 7.11 4.83 10.42
C VAL A 167 6.25 3.65 9.99
N TYR A 168 6.87 2.54 9.61
CA TYR A 168 6.19 1.27 9.33
C TYR A 168 6.68 0.21 10.30
N THR A 169 5.77 -0.38 11.05
CA THR A 169 6.01 -1.53 11.92
C THR A 169 5.45 -2.75 11.21
N PHE A 170 6.30 -3.72 10.93
CA PHE A 170 5.91 -4.98 10.32
C PHE A 170 5.38 -5.93 11.39
N VAL A 171 4.49 -6.84 11.00
CA VAL A 171 3.93 -7.88 11.87
C VAL A 171 5.00 -8.76 12.52
N ASN A 172 6.15 -8.94 11.86
CA ASN A 172 7.27 -9.68 12.42
C ASN A 172 8.06 -8.89 13.49
N GLY A 173 7.67 -7.64 13.78
CA GLY A 173 8.31 -6.73 14.72
C GLY A 173 9.41 -5.85 14.12
N ASP A 174 9.76 -6.03 12.84
CA ASP A 174 10.72 -5.15 12.18
C ASP A 174 10.14 -3.73 12.07
N VAL A 175 11.01 -2.71 12.01
CA VAL A 175 10.58 -1.31 11.97
C VAL A 175 11.38 -0.54 10.93
N TYR A 176 10.69 0.16 10.04
CA TYR A 176 11.27 1.17 9.18
C TYR A 176 10.84 2.57 9.61
N ILE A 177 11.80 3.48 9.78
CA ILE A 177 11.58 4.90 10.07
C ILE A 177 12.29 5.70 8.99
N GLY A 178 11.55 6.38 8.12
CA GLY A 178 12.19 7.12 7.04
C GLY A 178 11.27 7.69 6.00
N ASN A 179 11.87 8.02 4.86
CA ASN A 179 11.18 8.62 3.72
C ASN A 179 10.55 7.56 2.81
N TRP A 180 9.40 7.92 2.27
CA TRP A 180 8.59 7.11 1.37
C TRP A 180 8.30 7.87 0.08
N LYS A 181 8.23 7.14 -1.03
CA LYS A 181 7.81 7.65 -2.32
C LYS A 181 7.01 6.57 -3.04
N ASN A 182 5.75 6.85 -3.32
CA ASN A 182 4.85 5.97 -4.07
C ASN A 182 4.87 4.54 -3.49
N ASP A 183 4.58 4.43 -2.19
CA ASP A 183 4.54 3.18 -1.41
C ASP A 183 5.87 2.44 -1.19
N LYS A 184 6.99 3.00 -1.65
CA LYS A 184 8.33 2.42 -1.50
C LYS A 184 9.17 3.25 -0.53
N MET A 185 10.01 2.57 0.26
CA MET A 185 11.09 3.23 1.02
C MET A 185 12.03 3.92 0.03
N ASP A 186 12.22 5.22 0.19
CA ASP A 186 12.94 6.04 -0.80
C ASP A 186 13.48 7.30 -0.12
N GLY A 187 14.77 7.60 -0.28
CA GLY A 187 15.47 8.65 0.45
C GLY A 187 16.16 8.13 1.71
N ARG A 188 16.32 8.96 2.75
CA ARG A 188 16.96 8.54 4.01
C ARG A 188 15.99 7.78 4.92
N GLY A 189 16.48 6.73 5.57
CA GLY A 189 15.71 6.00 6.57
C GLY A 189 16.54 4.97 7.34
N THR A 190 15.97 4.53 8.45
CA THR A 190 16.52 3.49 9.33
C THR A 190 15.60 2.28 9.30
N MET A 191 16.16 1.10 9.04
CA MET A 191 15.48 -0.19 9.21
C MET A 191 16.10 -0.90 10.42
N SER A 192 15.26 -1.32 11.35
CA SER A 192 15.64 -2.16 12.50
C SER A 192 14.96 -3.50 12.35
N TRP A 193 15.74 -4.57 12.40
CA TRP A 193 15.23 -5.93 12.34
C TRP A 193 15.16 -6.53 13.74
N THR A 194 14.20 -7.41 13.96
CA THR A 194 14.02 -8.11 15.24
C THR A 194 15.18 -9.01 15.62
N ASN A 195 16.02 -9.41 14.66
CA ASN A 195 17.26 -10.13 14.94
C ASN A 195 18.35 -9.25 15.59
N GLY A 196 18.14 -7.93 15.69
CA GLY A 196 19.08 -6.96 16.25
C GLY A 196 19.89 -6.18 15.21
N ASP A 197 19.78 -6.53 13.93
CA ASP A 197 20.43 -5.77 12.85
C ASP A 197 19.77 -4.40 12.69
N VAL A 198 20.56 -3.40 12.30
CA VAL A 198 20.10 -2.03 12.03
C VAL A 198 20.82 -1.49 10.81
N PHE A 199 20.06 -0.96 9.84
CA PHE A 199 20.60 -0.21 8.72
C PHE A 199 20.10 1.23 8.75
N GLU A 200 21.02 2.19 8.79
CA GLU A 200 20.74 3.61 8.67
C GLU A 200 21.38 4.14 7.38
N GLY A 201 20.60 4.64 6.44
CA GLY A 201 21.17 5.13 5.19
C GLY A 201 20.17 5.50 4.12
N CYS A 202 20.66 5.51 2.89
CA CYS A 202 19.88 5.83 1.71
C CYS A 202 19.13 4.60 1.17
N TRP A 203 17.94 4.87 0.63
CA TRP A 203 17.00 3.90 0.07
C TRP A 203 16.55 4.39 -1.31
N SER A 204 16.31 3.45 -2.21
CA SER A 204 15.72 3.73 -3.53
C SER A 204 14.83 2.57 -3.93
N ASN A 205 13.58 2.87 -4.29
CA ASN A 205 12.61 1.88 -4.74
C ASN A 205 12.43 0.68 -3.80
N GLY A 206 12.51 0.90 -2.48
CA GLY A 206 12.32 -0.14 -1.47
C GLY A 206 13.58 -0.96 -1.17
N LEU A 207 14.72 -0.61 -1.76
CA LEU A 207 16.00 -1.30 -1.57
C LEU A 207 17.01 -0.36 -0.92
N ILE A 208 17.89 -0.92 -0.09
CA ILE A 208 19.08 -0.22 0.42
C ILE A 208 19.92 0.24 -0.77
N HIS A 209 20.30 1.53 -0.79
CA HIS A 209 21.01 2.13 -1.91
C HIS A 209 21.83 3.35 -1.49
N GLY A 210 23.08 3.49 -1.94
CA GLY A 210 23.95 4.63 -1.64
C GLY A 210 24.53 4.56 -0.23
N SER A 211 24.94 5.70 0.33
CA SER A 211 25.65 5.75 1.61
C SER A 211 24.80 5.26 2.79
N GLY A 212 25.38 4.46 3.69
CA GLY A 212 24.74 4.04 4.92
C GLY A 212 25.71 3.39 5.92
N VAL A 213 25.13 2.96 7.03
CA VAL A 213 25.76 2.21 8.11
C VAL A 213 24.88 1.00 8.41
N PHE A 214 25.43 -0.20 8.30
CA PHE A 214 24.81 -1.45 8.69
C PHE A 214 25.47 -1.93 9.98
N LYS A 215 24.72 -1.99 11.07
CA LYS A 215 25.14 -2.56 12.36
C LYS A 215 24.50 -3.93 12.48
N PHE A 216 25.32 -4.95 12.68
CA PHE A 216 24.85 -6.32 12.84
C PHE A 216 24.66 -6.63 14.32
N ALA A 217 23.74 -7.55 14.62
CA ALA A 217 23.45 -7.99 15.98
C ALA A 217 24.68 -8.59 16.71
N ASN A 218 25.64 -9.12 15.96
CA ASN A 218 26.91 -9.63 16.48
C ASN A 218 27.91 -8.52 16.87
N GLY A 219 27.58 -7.24 16.65
CA GLY A 219 28.42 -6.08 16.94
C GLY A 219 29.26 -5.59 15.75
N ASP A 220 29.24 -6.28 14.61
CA ASP A 220 29.96 -5.84 13.42
C ASP A 220 29.28 -4.61 12.79
N VAL A 221 30.06 -3.77 12.11
CA VAL A 221 29.58 -2.54 11.47
C VAL A 221 30.16 -2.37 10.07
N ASP A 222 29.30 -2.32 9.07
CA ASP A 222 29.63 -1.93 7.69
C ASP A 222 29.27 -0.45 7.47
N ILE A 223 30.20 0.35 6.95
CA ILE A 223 30.00 1.76 6.59
C ILE A 223 30.45 1.95 5.14
N GLY A 224 29.56 2.43 4.27
CA GLY A 224 29.94 2.65 2.88
C GLY A 224 28.76 2.92 1.97
N ASN A 225 28.98 2.76 0.67
CA ASN A 225 27.91 2.75 -0.32
C ASN A 225 27.33 1.34 -0.44
N PHE A 226 26.01 1.23 -0.57
CA PHE A 226 25.33 -0.05 -0.70
C PHE A 226 24.48 -0.10 -1.98
N ARG A 227 24.26 -1.30 -2.50
CA ARG A 227 23.30 -1.60 -3.55
C ARG A 227 22.62 -2.93 -3.25
N SER A 228 21.32 -2.90 -2.96
CA SER A 228 20.53 -4.10 -2.63
C SER A 228 21.13 -4.94 -1.49
N LYS A 229 21.53 -4.26 -0.39
CA LYS A 229 22.21 -4.81 0.80
C LYS A 229 23.69 -5.21 0.62
N LEU A 230 24.24 -5.16 -0.59
CA LEU A 230 25.66 -5.40 -0.81
C LEU A 230 26.44 -4.10 -0.72
N LEU A 231 27.54 -4.09 0.03
CA LEU A 231 28.54 -3.02 -0.08
C LEU A 231 28.99 -2.90 -1.54
N TYR A 232 29.08 -1.66 -2.00
CA TYR A 232 29.44 -1.26 -3.35
C TYR A 232 30.54 -0.18 -3.28
N ASP A 233 31.47 -0.20 -4.23
CA ASP A 233 32.66 0.67 -4.28
C ASP A 233 33.56 0.58 -3.04
N ASN A 234 33.74 1.70 -2.32
CA ASN A 234 34.65 1.82 -1.18
C ASN A 234 33.85 1.79 0.13
N GLY A 235 34.34 1.06 1.12
CA GLY A 235 33.71 0.91 2.42
C GLY A 235 34.71 0.66 3.56
N THR A 236 34.23 0.85 4.78
CA THR A 236 34.91 0.51 6.02
C THR A 236 34.07 -0.54 6.74
N TYR A 237 34.67 -1.67 7.10
CA TYR A 237 34.07 -2.68 7.96
C TYR A 237 34.81 -2.69 9.29
N THR A 238 34.06 -2.67 10.38
CA THR A 238 34.60 -2.73 11.74
C THR A 238 34.03 -3.98 12.40
N CYS A 239 34.90 -4.91 12.78
CA CYS A 239 34.49 -6.08 13.55
C CYS A 239 34.08 -5.68 14.98
N SER A 240 33.26 -6.52 15.60
CA SER A 240 32.87 -6.43 17.02
C SER A 240 34.05 -6.38 18.01
N ASN A 241 35.25 -6.82 17.61
CA ASN A 241 36.49 -6.70 18.37
C ASN A 241 37.26 -5.39 18.11
N GLU A 242 36.59 -4.38 17.53
CA GLU A 242 37.12 -3.07 17.12
C GLU A 242 38.15 -3.09 15.99
N THR A 243 38.41 -4.25 15.36
CA THR A 243 39.33 -4.32 14.22
C THR A 243 38.70 -3.66 12.99
N MET A 244 39.37 -2.65 12.45
CA MET A 244 38.90 -1.89 11.28
C MET A 244 39.59 -2.36 9.99
N TYR A 245 38.76 -2.60 8.99
CA TYR A 245 39.16 -2.94 7.63
C TYR A 245 38.68 -1.86 6.67
N LYS A 246 39.55 -1.46 5.75
CA LYS A 246 39.18 -0.58 4.62
C LYS A 246 39.38 -1.33 3.33
N GLY A 247 38.38 -1.28 2.46
CA GLY A 247 38.37 -1.99 1.18
C GLY A 247 37.78 -1.12 0.08
N CYS A 248 38.27 -1.34 -1.13
CA CYS A 248 37.71 -0.83 -2.38
C CYS A 248 37.33 -2.06 -3.22
N ILE A 249 36.13 -2.09 -3.80
CA ILE A 249 35.76 -3.13 -4.78
C ILE A 249 36.54 -2.85 -6.07
N CYS A 250 37.58 -3.64 -6.34
CA CYS A 250 38.30 -3.61 -7.61
C CYS A 250 37.43 -4.21 -8.72
N SER A 251 36.78 -3.34 -9.49
CA SER A 251 35.81 -3.70 -10.52
C SER A 251 36.43 -4.21 -11.84
N ASN A 252 37.25 -5.26 -11.84
CA ASN A 252 37.84 -5.77 -13.09
C ASN A 252 37.87 -7.29 -13.31
N GLU A 253 37.17 -8.10 -12.51
CA GLU A 253 36.85 -9.48 -12.92
C GLU A 253 35.39 -9.80 -12.62
N LYS A 254 34.76 -10.51 -13.56
CA LYS A 254 33.36 -10.94 -13.56
C LYS A 254 32.80 -11.13 -12.16
N VAL A 255 31.73 -10.39 -11.87
CA VAL A 255 30.86 -10.59 -10.71
C VAL A 255 30.41 -12.06 -10.70
N ILE A 256 31.12 -12.89 -9.94
CA ILE A 256 30.62 -14.18 -9.51
C ILE A 256 29.53 -13.86 -8.49
N GLU A 257 28.43 -14.62 -8.48
CA GLU A 257 27.22 -14.44 -7.65
C GLU A 257 27.44 -14.45 -6.12
N LYS A 258 28.65 -14.17 -5.63
CA LYS A 258 29.05 -14.16 -4.22
C LYS A 258 29.97 -12.99 -3.84
N GLY A 259 29.81 -11.81 -4.47
CA GLY A 259 30.38 -10.53 -4.04
C GLY A 259 31.63 -10.62 -3.15
N LEU A 260 32.77 -11.04 -3.71
CA LEU A 260 33.99 -11.22 -2.92
C LEU A 260 34.55 -9.84 -2.59
N MET A 261 34.40 -9.41 -1.33
CA MET A 261 35.01 -8.17 -0.84
C MET A 261 36.47 -8.41 -0.45
N ILE A 262 37.37 -7.55 -0.95
CA ILE A 262 38.79 -7.57 -0.59
C ILE A 262 39.01 -6.51 0.47
N TRP A 263 39.13 -6.95 1.72
CA TRP A 263 39.43 -6.08 2.86
C TRP A 263 40.94 -6.01 3.08
N SER A 264 41.47 -4.80 3.26
CA SER A 264 42.86 -4.60 3.71
C SER A 264 42.88 -4.11 5.16
N LEU A 265 43.72 -4.73 6.00
CA LEU A 265 44.01 -4.22 7.35
C LEU A 265 44.72 -2.88 7.23
N GLN A 266 44.24 -1.87 7.96
CA GLN A 266 44.94 -0.59 8.06
C GLN A 266 46.13 -0.73 9.01
N ASN A 267 47.33 -0.98 8.49
CA ASN A 267 48.57 -0.78 9.23
C ASN A 267 48.86 0.73 9.38
N PRO A 268 49.39 1.22 10.52
CA PRO A 268 49.84 2.61 10.69
C PRO A 268 50.86 3.07 9.65
N ASN A 269 51.49 2.14 8.93
CA ASN A 269 52.62 2.38 8.02
C ASN A 269 52.29 2.08 6.53
N GLY A 270 51.01 2.05 6.14
CA GLY A 270 50.62 2.11 4.72
C GLY A 270 50.79 0.83 3.88
N GLY A 271 50.93 -0.34 4.50
CA GLY A 271 50.95 -1.63 3.78
C GLY A 271 49.60 -2.36 3.84
N CYS A 272 49.00 -2.66 2.69
CA CYS A 272 47.80 -3.49 2.58
C CYS A 272 48.12 -4.95 2.94
N ILE A 273 47.49 -5.50 3.99
CA ILE A 273 47.50 -6.94 4.28
C ILE A 273 46.16 -7.53 3.82
N TYR A 274 46.22 -8.52 2.94
CA TYR A 274 45.06 -9.21 2.37
C TYR A 274 44.52 -10.25 3.36
N HIS A 275 43.21 -10.24 3.63
CA HIS A 275 42.54 -11.33 4.33
C HIS A 275 41.40 -11.90 3.49
N ASN A 276 41.49 -13.20 3.21
CA ASN A 276 40.43 -13.98 2.59
C ASN A 276 39.58 -14.60 3.72
N CYS A 277 38.42 -14.03 4.03
CA CYS A 277 37.47 -14.64 4.96
C CYS A 277 36.70 -15.77 4.28
N SER A 278 37.40 -16.86 3.97
CA SER A 278 36.78 -18.13 3.59
C SER A 278 37.69 -19.29 3.95
N SER A 279 37.86 -19.56 5.24
CA SER A 279 38.11 -20.90 5.80
C SER A 279 38.47 -20.76 7.28
N GLY A 280 37.66 -21.38 8.14
CA GLY A 280 38.13 -21.72 9.47
C GLY A 280 39.20 -22.80 9.34
N VAL A 281 40.48 -22.40 9.26
CA VAL A 281 41.66 -23.20 9.64
C VAL A 281 42.79 -22.22 9.92
N ILE A 282 43.28 -22.20 11.16
CA ILE A 282 44.60 -21.63 11.49
C ILE A 282 45.66 -22.61 10.93
N PRO A 283 46.74 -22.12 10.30
CA PRO A 283 48.03 -22.66 10.70
C PRO A 283 49.15 -21.61 10.79
N LEU A 284 49.73 -21.58 12.00
CA LEU A 284 51.16 -21.77 12.30
C LEU A 284 52.18 -21.37 11.21
N ILE A 285 52.93 -20.32 11.52
CA ILE A 285 54.19 -19.98 10.87
C ILE A 285 55.29 -20.95 11.36
N ARG A 286 55.86 -21.75 10.47
CA ARG A 286 57.30 -22.11 10.50
C ARG A 286 57.85 -22.12 9.08
N GLY A 287 58.90 -21.34 8.87
CA GLY A 287 59.55 -21.14 7.58
C GLY A 287 60.47 -22.29 7.15
N GLY A 288 60.92 -22.20 5.89
CA GLY A 288 62.01 -23.03 5.36
C GLY A 288 61.92 -23.31 3.85
N SER A 289 62.63 -22.50 3.07
CA SER A 289 63.46 -22.84 1.88
C SER A 289 62.99 -23.83 0.78
N SER A 290 62.88 -23.27 -0.43
CA SER A 290 63.50 -23.67 -1.72
C SER A 290 63.03 -24.88 -2.55
N LEU A 291 63.09 -24.64 -3.88
CA LEU A 291 63.26 -25.52 -5.05
C LEU A 291 62.03 -26.14 -5.74
N GLY A 292 61.94 -25.90 -7.06
CA GLY A 292 61.52 -26.93 -8.02
C GLY A 292 60.45 -26.60 -9.07
N GLN A 293 60.87 -25.94 -10.16
CA GLN A 293 60.56 -26.15 -11.59
C GLN A 293 59.16 -26.53 -12.14
N ALA A 294 58.91 -25.87 -13.30
CA ALA A 294 58.19 -26.29 -14.52
C ALA A 294 56.66 -26.45 -14.43
N GLY A 295 55.83 -25.98 -15.35
CA GLY A 295 56.02 -25.41 -16.69
C GLY A 295 54.79 -25.79 -17.53
N ALA A 296 54.15 -24.83 -18.21
CA ALA A 296 53.50 -24.93 -19.52
C ALA A 296 52.48 -23.80 -19.71
N MET A 297 52.55 -23.20 -20.89
CA MET A 297 51.81 -22.04 -21.39
C MET A 297 50.91 -22.52 -22.55
N VAL A 298 50.05 -21.63 -23.09
CA VAL A 298 49.38 -21.68 -24.43
C VAL A 298 48.02 -22.45 -24.46
N THR A 299 46.85 -21.96 -24.94
CA THR A 299 46.33 -20.74 -25.62
C THR A 299 44.77 -20.67 -25.50
N PRO A 300 44.13 -19.52 -25.78
CA PRO A 300 42.69 -19.32 -25.60
C PRO A 300 41.87 -19.68 -26.86
N LYS A 301 40.62 -20.14 -26.69
CA LYS A 301 39.61 -20.15 -27.75
C LYS A 301 38.50 -19.17 -27.42
N PHE A 302 38.42 -18.09 -28.20
CA PHE A 302 37.23 -17.26 -28.31
C PHE A 302 36.18 -17.96 -29.17
N SER A 303 34.91 -17.80 -28.84
CA SER A 303 33.80 -18.01 -29.77
C SER A 303 32.77 -16.92 -29.54
N ILE A 304 32.54 -16.16 -30.62
CA ILE A 304 31.52 -15.13 -30.77
C ILE A 304 30.21 -15.84 -31.12
N TYR A 305 29.11 -15.51 -30.45
CA TYR A 305 27.77 -15.74 -30.99
C TYR A 305 26.87 -14.52 -30.79
N ILE A 306 26.16 -14.21 -31.87
CA ILE A 306 25.36 -13.01 -32.15
C ILE A 306 23.95 -13.16 -31.54
N ARG A 307 23.39 -12.03 -31.08
CA ARG A 307 22.00 -11.85 -30.63
C ARG A 307 20.99 -12.33 -31.66
N LEU A 308 19.97 -13.08 -31.23
CA LEU A 308 18.57 -13.00 -31.68
C LEU A 308 17.66 -13.68 -30.64
N GLY A 309 16.39 -13.27 -30.61
CA GLY A 309 15.52 -13.33 -29.44
C GLY A 309 14.98 -14.70 -29.01
N ILE A 310 14.57 -14.74 -27.73
CA ILE A 310 13.58 -15.63 -27.09
C ILE A 310 13.52 -17.07 -27.62
N VAL A 311 14.16 -18.01 -26.91
CA VAL A 311 13.69 -19.41 -26.82
C VAL A 311 13.97 -19.94 -25.41
N LEU A 312 12.90 -20.41 -24.78
CA LEU A 312 12.90 -21.25 -23.58
C LEU A 312 13.66 -22.55 -23.91
N MET A 313 14.83 -22.79 -23.30
CA MET A 313 15.57 -24.03 -23.49
C MET A 313 15.78 -24.75 -22.16
N LEU A 314 14.89 -25.71 -21.89
CA LEU A 314 15.12 -26.81 -20.95
C LEU A 314 16.22 -27.70 -21.54
N VAL A 315 17.37 -27.78 -20.88
CA VAL A 315 18.42 -28.76 -21.20
C VAL A 315 18.27 -29.93 -20.25
N PHE A 316 17.74 -31.05 -20.75
CA PHE A 316 17.87 -32.34 -20.10
C PHE A 316 19.13 -33.02 -20.65
N SER A 317 20.01 -33.45 -19.74
CA SER A 317 21.03 -34.44 -20.06
C SER A 317 20.82 -35.65 -19.17
N TRP A 318 20.59 -36.79 -19.81
CA TRP A 318 20.39 -38.09 -19.20
C TRP A 318 21.73 -38.82 -19.23
N CYS A 319 22.24 -39.22 -18.07
CA CYS A 319 23.23 -40.27 -17.97
C CYS A 319 22.96 -41.09 -16.71
N SER A 320 22.98 -42.41 -16.88
CA SER A 320 22.47 -43.45 -16.00
C SER A 320 23.15 -43.53 -14.63
N GLY A 321 22.34 -43.73 -13.59
CA GLY A 321 22.77 -44.06 -12.23
C GLY A 321 21.86 -43.37 -11.22
N ASN A 322 21.11 -44.13 -10.43
CA ASN A 322 20.08 -43.63 -9.52
C ASN A 322 20.62 -42.60 -8.52
N GLU A 323 19.77 -41.61 -8.22
CA GLU A 323 19.90 -40.49 -7.28
C GLU A 323 20.41 -39.14 -7.85
N VAL A 324 19.47 -38.19 -7.99
CA VAL A 324 19.76 -36.77 -8.20
C VAL A 324 19.61 -36.05 -6.87
N TRP A 325 20.71 -35.51 -6.34
CA TRP A 325 20.72 -34.68 -5.15
C TRP A 325 20.70 -33.19 -5.54
N PHE A 326 19.78 -32.43 -4.96
CA PHE A 326 19.79 -30.97 -5.07
C PHE A 326 20.52 -30.38 -3.86
N SER A 327 21.50 -29.51 -4.10
CA SER A 327 22.19 -28.76 -3.05
C SER A 327 22.00 -27.25 -3.27
N TYR A 328 21.36 -26.60 -2.32
CA TYR A 328 21.41 -25.14 -2.14
C TYR A 328 21.83 -24.85 -0.70
N GLY A 329 22.97 -24.19 -0.50
CA GLY A 329 23.40 -23.72 0.82
C GLY A 329 23.82 -24.78 1.84
N GLY A 330 24.24 -25.98 1.44
CA GLY A 330 24.85 -26.95 2.37
C GLY A 330 23.88 -27.68 3.31
N ARG A 331 22.58 -27.75 2.99
CA ARG A 331 21.65 -28.70 3.63
C ARG A 331 20.93 -29.52 2.57
N VAL A 332 20.84 -30.83 2.83
CA VAL A 332 20.14 -31.82 2.02
C VAL A 332 18.64 -31.65 2.25
N ILE A 333 17.87 -31.44 1.17
CA ILE A 333 16.41 -31.34 1.23
C ILE A 333 15.82 -32.71 0.91
N ASP A 334 14.92 -33.18 1.78
CA ASP A 334 14.17 -34.43 1.65
C ASP A 334 13.30 -34.40 0.36
N PRO A 335 13.41 -35.41 -0.53
CA PRO A 335 12.71 -35.43 -1.81
C PRO A 335 11.19 -35.72 -1.71
N THR A 336 10.61 -35.83 -0.52
CA THR A 336 9.18 -36.15 -0.34
C THR A 336 8.23 -34.95 -0.32
N ILE A 337 8.72 -33.71 -0.43
CA ILE A 337 7.85 -32.51 -0.46
C ILE A 337 7.49 -32.17 -1.91
N PRO A 338 6.22 -32.31 -2.34
CA PRO A 338 5.83 -32.02 -3.71
C PRO A 338 6.00 -30.53 -4.04
N PHE A 339 6.50 -30.23 -5.24
CA PHE A 339 6.79 -28.91 -5.83
C PHE A 339 5.67 -27.85 -5.65
N PHE A 340 4.46 -28.26 -5.31
CA PHE A 340 3.32 -27.42 -5.00
C PHE A 340 3.52 -26.55 -3.74
N PHE A 341 4.32 -27.00 -2.76
CA PHE A 341 4.54 -26.26 -1.50
C PHE A 341 5.53 -25.10 -1.62
N ILE A 342 6.52 -25.20 -2.51
CA ILE A 342 7.50 -24.12 -2.74
C ILE A 342 6.87 -22.99 -3.55
N PHE A 343 5.96 -23.31 -4.47
CA PHE A 343 5.16 -22.30 -5.17
C PHE A 343 4.19 -21.59 -4.23
N LEU A 344 3.59 -22.30 -3.26
CA LEU A 344 2.78 -21.66 -2.21
C LEU A 344 3.60 -20.67 -1.37
N LEU A 345 4.82 -21.02 -0.95
CA LEU A 345 5.65 -20.12 -0.13
C LEU A 345 6.09 -18.85 -0.89
N TYR A 346 6.37 -18.94 -2.18
CA TYR A 346 6.66 -17.77 -3.02
C TYR A 346 5.40 -16.96 -3.38
N PHE A 347 4.27 -17.63 -3.63
CA PHE A 347 3.00 -16.97 -3.87
C PHE A 347 2.51 -16.24 -2.61
N PHE A 348 2.66 -16.82 -1.41
CA PHE A 348 2.32 -16.16 -0.14
C PHE A 348 3.29 -15.02 0.23
N TYR A 349 4.58 -15.10 -0.14
CA TYR A 349 5.52 -14.00 0.07
C TYR A 349 5.25 -12.79 -0.87
N PHE A 350 4.65 -13.02 -2.04
CA PHE A 350 4.23 -11.96 -2.97
C PHE A 350 2.73 -11.57 -2.86
N VAL A 351 1.91 -12.27 -2.06
CA VAL A 351 0.46 -12.02 -1.95
C VAL A 351 0.04 -11.12 -0.78
N LYS A 352 0.93 -10.66 0.10
CA LYS A 352 0.52 -9.79 1.23
C LYS A 352 1.18 -8.41 1.32
N LYS A 353 1.53 -7.78 0.19
CA LYS A 353 1.43 -6.32 0.13
C LYS A 353 0.06 -5.98 -0.46
N LYS A 354 -0.98 -5.98 0.40
CA LYS A 354 -2.30 -5.47 0.01
C LYS A 354 -2.07 -4.04 -0.51
N PRO A 355 -2.27 -3.76 -1.80
CA PRO A 355 -2.12 -2.40 -2.30
C PRO A 355 -3.18 -1.50 -1.64
N LEU A 356 -2.84 -0.23 -1.40
CA LEU A 356 -3.77 0.79 -0.90
C LEU A 356 -4.96 1.07 -1.85
N HIS A 357 -5.04 0.39 -3.00
CA HIS A 357 -6.10 0.51 -4.00
C HIS A 357 -7.52 0.12 -3.50
N ARG A 358 -7.70 -0.29 -2.24
CA ARG A 358 -9.04 -0.48 -1.65
C ARG A 358 -9.63 0.78 -1.02
N PHE A 359 -8.85 1.84 -0.79
CA PHE A 359 -9.31 3.07 -0.13
C PHE A 359 -9.82 4.13 -1.13
N GLU A 360 -10.69 3.73 -2.05
CA GLU A 360 -11.43 4.68 -2.90
C GLU A 360 -12.90 4.68 -2.49
N PRO A 361 -13.29 5.45 -1.47
CA PRO A 361 -14.69 5.74 -1.22
C PRO A 361 -15.19 6.65 -2.33
N ALA A 362 -15.48 6.08 -3.50
CA ALA A 362 -16.33 6.73 -4.47
C ALA A 362 -17.75 6.68 -3.89
N PRO A 363 -18.36 7.82 -3.55
CA PRO A 363 -19.78 7.83 -3.28
C PRO A 363 -20.47 7.38 -4.57
N PRO A 364 -21.57 6.62 -4.49
CA PRO A 364 -22.40 6.42 -5.66
C PRO A 364 -22.77 7.80 -6.19
N THR A 365 -22.48 8.03 -7.47
CA THR A 365 -22.97 9.17 -8.23
C THR A 365 -24.49 9.14 -8.16
N LEU A 366 -25.05 9.81 -7.17
CA LEU A 366 -26.46 10.10 -7.13
C LEU A 366 -26.68 11.14 -8.21
N GLN A 367 -27.17 10.70 -9.37
CA GLN A 367 -27.74 11.62 -10.34
C GLN A 367 -28.69 12.54 -9.56
N SER A 368 -28.50 13.85 -9.72
CA SER A 368 -29.32 14.92 -9.15
C SER A 368 -30.75 14.91 -9.72
N SER A 369 -31.30 13.74 -10.00
CA SER A 369 -32.50 13.59 -10.80
C SER A 369 -33.70 13.94 -9.95
N LYS A 370 -34.07 15.22 -10.06
CA LYS A 370 -35.46 15.68 -10.17
C LYS A 370 -36.29 15.66 -8.88
N ILE A 371 -36.00 16.58 -7.96
CA ILE A 371 -37.10 17.18 -7.19
C ILE A 371 -37.50 18.46 -7.96
N ASN A 372 -37.99 18.28 -9.18
CA ASN A 372 -38.40 19.39 -10.03
C ASN A 372 -39.84 19.81 -9.72
N HIS A 373 -40.07 21.11 -9.92
CA HIS A 373 -41.20 21.91 -9.46
C HIS A 373 -42.59 21.39 -9.84
N TRP A 374 -43.55 21.58 -8.90
CA TRP A 374 -44.94 21.88 -9.24
C TRP A 374 -44.93 23.15 -10.10
N THR A 375 -45.17 23.03 -11.40
CA THR A 375 -45.59 24.16 -12.23
C THR A 375 -46.96 23.80 -12.75
N SER A 376 -47.93 24.64 -12.41
CA SER A 376 -49.32 24.63 -12.90
C SER A 376 -49.42 24.40 -14.39
#